data_AF-A0A955AHA3-F1
#
_entry.id   AF-A0A955AHA3-F1
#
_cell.length_a   1.000
_cell.length_b   1.000
_cell.length_c   1.000
_cell.angle_alpha   90.00
_cell.angle_beta   90.00
_cell.angle_gamma   90.00
#
_symmetry.space_group_name_H-M   'P 1'
#
loop_
_entity.id
_entity.type
_entity.pdbx_description
1 polymer ?
#
loop_
_entity_poly.entity_id
_entity_poly.type
_entity_poly.pdbx_seq_one_letter_code
_entity_poly.pdbx_strand_id
1 'polypeptide(L)'
;MAGLARRNGWYSVRFIHPNGKRKTLALGTKSQERADRLSRRIGRLAAYRQTGESLDDELIRWIDRLPAGMRNKLIGVELLDDPDVGEATALGGFLDAYVSRRADVKQSTKINWSHTIRNLKAFFGEDCLLHDITRARAKDFLIFLKTAAASPPLSPDTIRKRICNAQAIHDGCV
;
A
#
# COMPACT_ATOMS: atom_id res chain seq x y z
N MET A 1 -18.42 12.39 -0.18
CA MET A 1 -19.05 13.29 0.83
C MET A 1 -18.75 12.79 2.24
N ALA A 2 -18.27 13.68 3.12
CA ALA A 2 -18.04 13.39 4.53
C ALA A 2 -19.10 14.11 5.39
N GLY A 3 -19.82 13.37 6.24
CA GLY A 3 -20.87 13.89 7.11
C GLY A 3 -20.48 13.75 8.58
N LEU A 4 -20.77 14.76 9.39
CA LEU A 4 -20.55 14.71 10.83
C LEU A 4 -21.67 13.92 11.52
N ALA A 5 -21.29 13.13 12.51
CA ALA A 5 -22.19 12.48 13.43
C ALA A 5 -21.79 12.84 14.87
N ARG A 6 -22.77 12.96 15.76
CA ARG A 6 -22.56 13.28 17.17
C ARG A 6 -23.12 12.14 18.03
N ARG A 7 -22.31 11.65 18.97
CA ARG A 7 -22.73 10.63 19.95
C ARG A 7 -22.14 10.95 21.32
N ASN A 8 -22.98 10.99 22.35
CA ASN A 8 -22.59 11.28 23.74
C ASN A 8 -21.72 12.55 23.89
N GLY A 9 -22.01 13.59 23.12
CA GLY A 9 -21.25 14.85 23.12
C GLY A 9 -19.95 14.84 22.31
N TRP A 10 -19.54 13.71 21.74
CA TRP A 10 -18.35 13.58 20.90
C TRP A 10 -18.70 13.56 19.42
N TYR A 11 -17.84 14.15 18.60
CA TYR A 11 -17.99 14.17 17.15
C TYR A 11 -17.22 13.03 16.47
N SER A 12 -17.85 12.46 15.45
CA SER A 12 -17.25 11.54 14.49
C SER A 12 -17.56 12.00 13.07
N VAL A 13 -16.74 11.56 12.12
CA VAL A 13 -16.96 11.82 10.69
C VAL A 13 -17.25 10.50 9.99
N ARG A 14 -18.31 10.48 9.19
CA ARG A 14 -18.69 9.37 8.34
C ARG A 14 -18.37 9.73 6.90
N PHE A 15 -17.63 8.87 6.21
CA PHE A 15 -17.27 9.09 4.82
C PHE A 15 -17.33 7.77 4.04
N ILE A 16 -17.41 7.88 2.71
CA ILE A 16 -17.31 6.74 1.81
C ILE A 16 -15.83 6.60 1.46
N HIS A 17 -15.27 5.43 1.75
CA HIS A 17 -13.91 5.10 1.38
C HIS A 17 -13.85 4.70 -0.11
N PRO A 18 -12.70 4.87 -0.81
CA PRO A 18 -12.56 4.44 -2.21
C PRO A 18 -12.92 2.98 -2.48
N ASN A 19 -12.83 2.10 -1.47
CA ASN A 19 -13.29 0.71 -1.54
C ASN A 19 -14.83 0.55 -1.55
N GLY A 20 -15.59 1.65 -1.62
CA GLY A 20 -17.05 1.68 -1.62
C GLY A 20 -17.70 1.50 -0.24
N LYS A 21 -16.93 1.16 0.80
CA LYS A 21 -17.46 0.96 2.16
C LYS A 21 -17.60 2.29 2.90
N ARG A 22 -18.67 2.42 3.69
CA ARG A 22 -18.86 3.55 4.62
C ARG A 22 -18.00 3.32 5.87
N LYS A 23 -17.04 4.21 6.12
CA LYS A 23 -16.23 4.21 7.35
C LYS A 23 -16.66 5.36 8.25
N THR A 24 -16.47 5.18 9.55
CA THR A 24 -16.72 6.21 10.58
C THR A 24 -15.45 6.39 11.41
N LEU A 25 -14.98 7.62 11.56
CA LEU A 25 -13.78 7.97 12.33
C LEU A 25 -14.15 8.88 13.51
N ALA A 26 -13.76 8.51 14.72
CA ALA A 26 -14.00 9.29 15.93
C ALA A 26 -12.97 10.44 16.05
N LEU A 27 -13.43 11.69 15.96
CA LEU A 27 -12.57 12.88 15.95
C LEU A 27 -12.00 13.21 17.33
N GLY A 28 -12.58 12.67 18.41
CA GLY A 28 -12.10 12.91 19.77
C GLY A 28 -12.22 14.37 20.23
N THR A 29 -13.16 15.13 19.64
CA THR A 29 -13.47 16.51 20.03
C THR A 29 -14.93 16.62 20.44
N LYS A 30 -15.22 17.49 21.41
CA LYS A 30 -16.58 17.95 21.78
C LYS A 30 -16.93 19.31 21.17
N SER A 31 -15.96 20.00 20.56
CA SER A 31 -16.18 21.28 19.86
C SER A 31 -16.68 21.03 18.44
N GLN A 32 -17.85 21.59 18.12
CA GLN A 32 -18.45 21.55 16.79
C GLN A 32 -17.55 22.19 15.74
N GLU A 33 -17.04 23.39 16.02
CA GLU A 33 -16.19 24.13 15.09
C GLU A 33 -14.90 23.35 14.74
N ARG A 34 -14.29 22.71 15.74
CA ARG A 34 -13.12 21.84 15.52
C ARG A 34 -13.50 20.59 14.73
N ALA A 35 -14.69 20.04 14.95
CA ALA A 35 -15.19 18.90 14.19
C ALA A 35 -15.45 19.26 12.72
N ASP A 36 -16.02 20.42 12.43
CA ASP A 36 -16.28 20.93 11.08
C ASP A 36 -14.99 21.14 10.29
N ARG A 37 -13.95 21.70 10.93
CA ARG A 37 -12.63 21.83 10.32
C ARG A 37 -12.01 20.47 9.97
N LEU A 38 -12.05 19.53 10.91
CA LEU A 38 -11.50 18.18 10.69
C LEU A 38 -12.28 17.41 9.62
N SER A 39 -13.61 17.49 9.63
CA SER A 39 -14.48 16.83 8.64
C SER A 39 -14.17 17.29 7.22
N ARG A 40 -13.99 18.60 7.01
CA ARG A 40 -13.62 19.16 5.71
C ARG A 40 -12.29 18.61 5.19
N ARG A 41 -11.25 18.60 6.03
CA ARG A 41 -9.93 18.06 5.65
C ARG A 41 -9.97 16.55 5.37
N ILE A 42 -10.68 15.79 6.20
CA ILE A 42 -10.87 14.34 6.01
C ILE A 42 -11.66 14.05 4.72
N GLY A 43 -12.67 14.86 4.41
CA GLY A 43 -13.40 14.76 3.14
C GLY A 43 -12.50 14.99 1.92
N ARG A 44 -11.58 15.96 1.99
CA ARG A 44 -10.58 16.21 0.94
C ARG A 44 -9.61 15.04 0.79
N LEU A 45 -9.12 14.47 1.89
CA LEU A 45 -8.28 13.25 1.85
C LEU A 45 -9.02 12.05 1.23
N ALA A 46 -10.28 11.85 1.59
CA ALA A 46 -11.08 10.76 1.02
C ALA A 46 -11.31 10.95 -0.49
N ALA A 47 -11.51 12.20 -0.94
CA ALA A 47 -11.62 12.54 -2.36
C ALA A 47 -10.29 12.28 -3.10
N TYR A 48 -9.17 12.77 -2.56
CA TYR A 48 -7.83 12.50 -3.08
C TYR A 48 -7.58 10.99 -3.25
N ARG A 49 -7.88 10.19 -2.22
CA ARG A 49 -7.72 8.73 -2.28
C ARG A 49 -8.61 8.06 -3.32
N GLN A 50 -9.72 8.69 -3.70
CA GLN A 50 -10.65 8.17 -4.70
C GLN A 50 -10.27 8.57 -6.13
N THR A 51 -9.79 9.79 -6.34
CA THR A 51 -9.49 10.34 -7.67
C THR A 51 -8.02 10.18 -8.08
N GLY A 52 -7.10 10.11 -7.11
CA GLY A 52 -5.66 10.08 -7.36
C GLY A 52 -5.08 11.41 -7.85
N GLU A 53 -5.82 12.52 -7.71
CA GLU A 53 -5.32 13.89 -7.95
C GLU A 53 -4.20 14.23 -6.95
N SER A 54 -3.46 15.35 -7.11
CA SER A 54 -2.40 15.71 -6.16
C SER A 54 -2.95 16.24 -4.82
N LEU A 55 -2.25 15.98 -3.70
CA LEU A 55 -2.53 16.64 -2.42
C LEU A 55 -2.13 18.10 -2.52
N ASP A 56 -2.91 19.00 -1.94
CA ASP A 56 -2.54 20.40 -1.82
C ASP A 56 -1.58 20.64 -0.65
N ASP A 57 -0.72 21.66 -0.79
CA ASP A 57 0.30 22.00 0.21
C ASP A 57 -0.28 22.31 1.60
N GLU A 58 -1.52 22.81 1.70
CA GLU A 58 -2.17 23.02 2.99
C GLU A 58 -2.44 21.69 3.70
N LEU A 59 -2.95 20.71 2.97
CA LEU A 59 -3.30 19.40 3.50
C LEU A 59 -2.06 18.57 3.85
N ILE A 60 -1.00 18.66 3.03
CA ILE A 60 0.31 18.05 3.34
C ILE A 60 0.85 18.61 4.66
N ARG A 61 0.95 19.94 4.80
CA ARG A 61 1.42 20.58 6.05
C ARG A 61 0.53 20.25 7.25
N TRP A 62 -0.77 20.04 7.02
CA TRP A 62 -1.66 19.61 8.08
C TRP A 62 -1.38 18.16 8.51
N ILE A 63 -1.16 17.24 7.57
CA ILE A 63 -0.80 15.83 7.84
C ILE A 63 0.51 15.75 8.65
N ASP A 64 1.50 16.57 8.31
CA ASP A 64 2.79 16.60 8.99
C ASP A 64 2.68 17.06 10.45
N ARG A 65 1.69 17.92 10.74
CA ARG A 65 1.45 18.45 12.09
C ARG A 65 0.44 17.63 12.89
N LEU A 66 -0.03 16.50 12.37
CA LEU A 66 -1.01 15.67 13.08
C LEU A 66 -0.39 14.99 14.30
N PRO A 67 -1.07 15.02 15.46
CA PRO A 67 -0.65 14.21 16.61
C PRO A 67 -0.80 12.72 16.30
N ALA A 68 0.09 11.89 16.84
CA ALA A 68 0.17 10.45 16.59
C ALA A 68 -1.20 9.74 16.75
N GLY A 69 -1.97 10.06 17.79
CA GLY A 69 -3.28 9.45 18.00
C GLY A 69 -4.31 9.75 16.90
N MET A 70 -4.22 10.91 16.23
CA MET A 70 -5.10 11.21 15.09
C MET A 70 -4.55 10.59 13.79
N ARG A 71 -3.22 10.58 13.63
CA ARG A 71 -2.56 9.91 12.50
C ARG A 71 -2.90 8.42 12.47
N ASN A 72 -2.77 7.71 13.58
CA ASN A 72 -3.09 6.27 13.68
C ASN A 72 -4.56 5.96 13.38
N LYS A 73 -5.48 6.86 13.76
CA LYS A 73 -6.89 6.72 13.39
C LYS A 73 -7.12 6.87 11.89
N LEU A 74 -6.41 7.78 11.23
CA LEU A 74 -6.50 7.97 9.79
C LEU A 74 -5.89 6.79 9.02
N ILE A 75 -4.78 6.25 9.52
CA ILE A 75 -4.17 5.00 9.02
C ILE A 75 -5.14 3.83 9.17
N GLY A 76 -5.74 3.64 10.35
CA GLY A 76 -6.68 2.56 10.60
C GLY A 76 -7.96 2.63 9.74
N VAL A 77 -8.27 3.79 9.16
CA VAL A 77 -9.35 3.93 8.17
C VAL A 77 -8.85 4.01 6.72
N GLU A 78 -7.56 3.75 6.48
CA GLU A 78 -6.88 3.73 5.17
C GLU A 78 -6.89 5.08 4.42
N LEU A 79 -6.98 6.19 5.15
CA LEU A 79 -6.88 7.53 4.56
C LEU A 79 -5.45 8.05 4.46
N LEU A 80 -4.58 7.59 5.36
CA LEU A 80 -3.14 7.80 5.32
C LEU A 80 -2.47 6.43 5.25
N ASP A 81 -1.30 6.36 4.63
CA ASP A 81 -0.47 5.18 4.70
C ASP A 81 0.27 5.16 6.04
N ASP A 82 0.46 3.98 6.60
CA ASP A 82 1.20 3.81 7.84
C ASP A 82 2.71 3.95 7.57
N PRO A 83 3.41 4.94 8.15
CA PRO A 83 4.85 5.03 8.01
C PRO A 83 5.57 3.84 8.68
N ASP A 84 4.98 3.20 9.69
CA ASP A 84 5.60 2.11 10.46
C ASP A 84 5.31 0.72 9.85
N VAL A 85 4.20 0.54 9.12
CA VAL A 85 4.03 -0.65 8.22
C VAL A 85 4.97 -0.53 7.01
N GLY A 86 5.53 0.66 6.80
CA GLY A 86 6.63 0.95 5.89
C GLY A 86 8.00 0.96 6.54
N GLU A 87 8.25 0.24 7.66
CA GLU A 87 9.63 -0.09 8.03
C GLU A 87 10.33 -0.64 6.78
N ALA A 88 11.41 0.04 6.41
CA ALA A 88 12.19 -0.05 5.17
C ALA A 88 12.61 -1.48 4.81
N THR A 89 11.63 -2.32 4.48
CA THR A 89 11.86 -3.70 4.13
C THR A 89 12.29 -3.66 2.68
N ALA A 90 13.60 -3.67 2.50
CA ALA A 90 14.23 -3.90 1.23
C ALA A 90 13.66 -5.18 0.62
N LEU A 91 13.26 -5.10 -0.65
CA LEU A 91 12.71 -6.21 -1.42
C LEU A 91 13.62 -7.43 -1.33
N GLY A 92 14.94 -7.23 -1.35
CA GLY A 92 15.91 -8.31 -1.19
C GLY A 92 15.71 -9.10 0.10
N GLY A 93 15.74 -8.42 1.24
CA GLY A 93 15.54 -9.03 2.56
C GLY A 93 14.17 -9.70 2.70
N PHE A 94 13.12 -9.08 2.14
CA PHE A 94 11.79 -9.67 2.11
C PHE A 94 11.73 -11.01 1.36
N LEU A 95 12.28 -11.05 0.14
CA LEU A 95 12.24 -12.25 -0.71
C LEU A 95 13.04 -13.40 -0.08
N ASP A 96 14.18 -13.11 0.52
CA ASP A 96 15.03 -14.11 1.16
C ASP A 96 14.39 -14.67 2.45
N ALA A 97 13.73 -13.80 3.23
CA ALA A 97 12.94 -14.21 4.39
C ALA A 97 11.73 -15.06 4.00
N TYR A 98 11.04 -14.72 2.90
CA TYR A 98 9.88 -15.48 2.41
C TYR A 98 10.25 -16.92 2.06
N VAL A 99 11.33 -17.12 1.29
CA VAL A 99 11.79 -18.47 0.91
C VAL A 99 12.23 -19.27 2.14
N SER A 100 12.92 -18.65 3.09
CA SER A 100 13.36 -19.28 4.33
C SER A 100 12.20 -19.76 5.19
N ARG A 101 11.13 -18.96 5.28
CA ARG A 101 9.92 -19.29 6.05
C ARG A 101 9.11 -20.45 5.45
N ARG A 102 9.13 -20.59 4.12
CA ARG A 102 8.35 -21.60 3.38
C ARG A 102 9.10 -22.94 3.29
N ALA A 103 9.44 -23.49 4.46
CA ALA A 103 10.08 -24.79 4.60
C ALA A 103 9.17 -25.95 4.17
N ASP A 104 7.86 -25.74 4.19
CA ASP A 104 6.79 -26.69 3.87
C ASP A 104 6.67 -27.03 2.37
N VAL A 105 7.42 -26.35 1.50
CA VAL A 105 7.26 -26.42 0.05
C VAL A 105 8.37 -27.25 -0.60
N LYS A 106 7.99 -28.07 -1.60
CA LYS A 106 8.91 -28.94 -2.36
C LYS A 106 10.09 -28.15 -2.94
N GLN A 107 11.25 -28.80 -3.01
CA GLN A 107 12.48 -28.22 -3.57
C GLN A 107 12.30 -27.69 -4.99
N SER A 108 11.53 -28.39 -5.83
CA SER A 108 11.21 -27.95 -7.20
C SER A 108 10.47 -26.61 -7.23
N THR A 109 9.58 -26.36 -6.26
CA THR A 109 8.88 -25.08 -6.14
C THR A 109 9.83 -23.97 -5.68
N LYS A 110 10.75 -24.26 -4.75
CA LYS A 110 11.77 -23.29 -4.33
C LYS A 110 12.67 -22.87 -5.48
N ILE A 111 13.09 -23.80 -6.34
CA ILE A 111 13.84 -23.50 -7.57
C ILE A 111 13.01 -22.60 -8.50
N ASN A 112 11.73 -22.92 -8.68
CA ASN A 112 10.85 -22.07 -9.48
C ASN A 112 10.75 -20.65 -8.91
N TRP A 113 10.65 -20.49 -7.60
CA TRP A 113 10.65 -19.17 -6.96
C TRP A 113 11.98 -18.46 -7.09
N SER A 114 13.13 -19.14 -7.00
CA SER A 114 14.45 -18.49 -7.09
C SER A 114 14.64 -17.77 -8.41
N HIS A 115 14.13 -18.32 -9.51
CA HIS A 115 14.14 -17.64 -10.80
C HIS A 115 13.24 -16.40 -10.83
N THR A 116 12.08 -16.42 -10.17
CA THR A 116 11.22 -15.23 -10.05
C THR A 116 11.91 -14.16 -9.20
N ILE A 117 12.48 -14.55 -8.07
CA ILE A 117 13.20 -13.66 -7.14
C ILE A 117 14.38 -13.00 -7.84
N ARG A 118 15.17 -13.75 -8.62
CA ARG A 118 16.26 -13.18 -9.42
C ARG A 118 15.77 -12.08 -10.35
N ASN A 119 14.65 -12.29 -11.05
CA ASN A 119 14.11 -11.29 -11.97
C ASN A 119 13.56 -10.07 -11.23
N LEU A 120 12.93 -10.28 -10.07
CA LEU A 120 12.45 -9.20 -9.21
C LEU A 120 13.63 -8.34 -8.72
N LYS A 121 14.70 -8.97 -8.19
CA LYS A 121 15.93 -8.30 -7.78
C LYS A 121 16.60 -7.57 -8.94
N ALA A 122 16.66 -8.17 -10.13
CA ALA A 122 17.26 -7.55 -11.32
C ALA A 122 16.51 -6.32 -11.83
N PHE A 123 15.18 -6.29 -11.72
CA PHE A 123 14.38 -5.17 -12.20
C PHE A 123 14.19 -4.06 -11.15
N PHE A 124 13.83 -4.42 -9.92
CA PHE A 124 13.53 -3.45 -8.88
C PHE A 124 14.78 -2.99 -8.13
N GLY A 125 15.81 -3.85 -8.04
CA GLY A 125 16.93 -3.69 -7.12
C GLY A 125 16.65 -4.33 -5.76
N GLU A 126 17.71 -4.77 -5.08
CA GLU A 126 17.59 -5.42 -3.76
C GLU A 126 17.15 -4.43 -2.68
N ASP A 127 17.64 -3.18 -2.76
CA ASP A 127 17.34 -2.11 -1.82
C ASP A 127 16.01 -1.40 -2.09
N CYS A 128 15.27 -1.83 -3.13
CA CYS A 128 13.95 -1.26 -3.43
C CYS A 128 13.02 -1.52 -2.26
N LEU A 129 12.43 -0.46 -1.71
CA LEU A 129 11.47 -0.61 -0.63
C LEU A 129 10.18 -1.21 -1.19
N LEU A 130 9.55 -2.12 -0.44
CA LEU A 130 8.30 -2.75 -0.88
C LEU A 130 7.18 -1.72 -1.18
N HIS A 131 7.14 -0.61 -0.45
CA HIS A 131 6.15 0.44 -0.66
C HIS A 131 6.38 1.24 -1.96
N ASP A 132 7.59 1.25 -2.50
CA ASP A 132 7.91 1.91 -3.77
C ASP A 132 7.45 1.08 -4.98
N ILE A 133 6.97 -0.15 -4.78
CA ILE A 133 6.46 -1.02 -5.83
C ILE A 133 5.02 -0.62 -6.15
N THR A 134 4.89 0.39 -7.02
CA THR A 134 3.59 0.85 -7.50
C THR A 134 3.03 -0.06 -8.61
N ARG A 135 1.73 0.04 -8.86
CA ARG A 135 1.06 -0.67 -9.98
C ARG A 135 1.68 -0.32 -11.34
N ALA A 136 2.18 0.90 -11.52
CA ALA A 136 2.88 1.31 -12.74
C ALA A 136 4.17 0.51 -12.91
N ARG A 137 5.03 0.48 -11.88
CA ARG A 137 6.28 -0.29 -11.91
C ARG A 137 6.05 -1.80 -12.08
N ALA A 138 4.94 -2.33 -11.55
CA ALA A 138 4.55 -3.72 -11.79
C ALA A 138 4.22 -4.02 -13.27
N LYS A 139 3.62 -3.05 -14.00
CA LYS A 139 3.43 -3.17 -15.46
C LYS A 139 4.76 -3.08 -16.20
N ASP A 140 5.66 -2.23 -15.76
CA ASP A 140 7.00 -2.10 -16.33
C ASP A 140 7.81 -3.38 -16.13
N PHE A 141 7.64 -4.06 -15.00
CA PHE A 141 8.23 -5.39 -14.77
C PHE A 141 7.72 -6.44 -15.77
N LEU A 142 6.43 -6.43 -16.13
CA LEU A 142 5.89 -7.29 -17.19
C LEU A 142 6.57 -7.00 -18.54
N ILE A 143 6.82 -5.72 -18.85
CA ILE A 143 7.53 -5.33 -20.08
C ILE A 143 8.97 -5.84 -20.02
N PHE A 144 9.66 -5.64 -18.89
CA PHE A 144 11.01 -6.14 -18.65
C PHE A 144 11.12 -7.66 -18.89
N LEU A 145 10.18 -8.46 -18.37
CA LEU A 145 10.17 -9.91 -18.58
C LEU A 145 9.99 -10.33 -20.04
N LYS A 146 9.40 -9.48 -20.89
CA LYS A 146 9.27 -9.70 -22.34
C LYS A 146 10.52 -9.31 -23.12
N THR A 147 11.43 -8.55 -22.53
CA THR A 147 12.65 -8.06 -23.20
C THR A 147 13.84 -9.00 -23.01
N ALA A 148 14.87 -8.83 -23.84
CA ALA A 148 16.13 -9.59 -23.74
C ALA A 148 16.88 -9.36 -22.41
N ALA A 149 16.49 -8.34 -21.62
CA ALA A 149 17.09 -8.06 -20.32
C ALA A 149 16.78 -9.13 -19.26
N ALA A 150 15.76 -9.98 -19.47
CA ALA A 150 15.40 -11.09 -18.59
C ALA A 150 16.20 -12.39 -18.85
N SER A 151 17.29 -12.29 -19.63
CA SER A 151 18.09 -13.36 -20.24
C SER A 151 18.00 -14.74 -19.54
N PRO A 152 17.54 -15.80 -20.23
CA PRO A 152 17.11 -15.84 -21.63
C PRO A 152 15.72 -15.20 -21.89
N PRO A 153 15.40 -14.80 -23.14
CA PRO A 153 14.07 -14.32 -23.49
C PRO A 153 13.00 -15.37 -23.13
N LEU A 154 12.06 -14.95 -22.30
CA LEU A 154 11.11 -15.87 -21.67
C LEU A 154 9.92 -16.13 -22.59
N SER A 155 9.48 -17.40 -22.66
CA SER A 155 8.23 -17.74 -23.34
C SER A 155 7.03 -17.09 -22.64
N PRO A 156 5.92 -16.81 -23.36
CA PRO A 156 4.72 -16.20 -22.75
C PRO A 156 4.20 -16.96 -21.53
N ASP A 157 4.27 -18.29 -21.59
CA ASP A 157 3.90 -19.19 -20.49
C ASP A 157 4.79 -19.03 -19.26
N THR A 158 6.08 -18.80 -19.47
CA THR A 158 7.04 -18.57 -18.40
C THR A 158 6.81 -17.21 -17.75
N ILE A 159 6.53 -16.18 -18.54
CA ILE A 159 6.20 -14.83 -18.05
C ILE A 159 4.97 -14.88 -17.15
N ARG A 160 3.90 -15.56 -17.60
CA ARG A 160 2.68 -15.75 -16.81
C ARG A 160 2.97 -16.44 -15.48
N LYS A 161 3.76 -17.53 -15.48
CA LYS A 161 4.16 -18.23 -14.25
C LYS A 161 4.97 -17.32 -13.30
N ARG A 162 5.87 -16.49 -13.82
CA ARG A 162 6.66 -15.53 -13.02
C ARG A 162 5.76 -14.52 -12.32
N ILE A 163 4.75 -14.01 -13.02
CA ILE A 163 3.78 -13.06 -12.46
C ILE A 163 2.91 -13.72 -11.40
N CYS A 164 2.36 -14.91 -11.67
CA CYS A 164 1.58 -15.65 -10.68
C CYS A 164 2.40 -15.93 -9.41
N ASN A 165 3.68 -16.28 -9.55
CA ASN A 165 4.56 -16.48 -8.41
C ASN A 165 4.83 -15.17 -7.66
N ALA A 166 5.08 -14.06 -8.36
CA ALA A 166 5.28 -12.76 -7.71
C ALA A 166 4.04 -12.31 -6.93
N GLN A 167 2.84 -12.53 -7.49
CA GLN A 167 1.57 -12.30 -6.81
C GLN A 167 1.42 -13.19 -5.57
N ALA A 168 1.68 -14.49 -5.69
CA ALA A 168 1.59 -15.41 -4.54
C ALA A 168 2.59 -15.08 -3.41
N ILE A 169 3.76 -14.53 -3.75
CA ILE A 169 4.75 -14.06 -2.77
C ILE A 169 4.23 -12.80 -2.07
N HIS A 170 3.63 -11.87 -2.80
CA HIS A 170 3.04 -10.65 -2.24
C HIS A 170 1.79 -10.93 -1.39
N ASP A 171 0.86 -11.74 -1.89
CA ASP A 171 -0.44 -12.01 -1.26
C ASP A 171 -0.32 -12.93 -0.04
N GLY A 172 0.74 -13.73 0.05
CA GLY A 172 1.03 -14.56 1.23
C GLY A 172 1.40 -13.78 2.50
N CYS A 173 1.37 -12.45 2.45
CA CYS A 173 1.63 -11.55 3.58
C CYS A 173 0.39 -10.79 4.09
N VAL A 174 -0.76 -10.84 3.39
CA VAL A 174 -2.00 -10.13 3.76
C VAL A 174 -2.97 -11.03 4.52
#